data_AF-A0A2L0GHP7-F1
#
_entry.id   AF-A0A2L0GHP7-F1
#
_cell.length_a   1.000
_cell.length_b   1.000
_cell.length_c   1.000
_cell.angle_alpha   90.00
_cell.angle_beta   90.00
_cell.angle_gamma   90.00
#
_symmetry.space_group_name_H-M   'P 1'
#
loop_
_entity.id
_entity.type
_entity.pdbx_description
1 polymer ?
#
loop_
_entity_poly.entity_id
_entity_poly.type
_entity_poly.pdbx_seq_one_letter_code
_entity_poly.pdbx_strand_id
1 'polypeptide(L)'
;MADTLGLSATAAHHTTLAASLRQMIAVLERERHALAALDADDLIEAAHAKESLCDAIAMIGPQMLDGETRGLAETARKLNDVNRRVRNLLAANVAARIEALGGGRHAARASYTPARA
;
A
#
# COMPACT_ATOMS: atom_id res chain seq x y z
N MET A 1 12.56 -18.58 -35.76
CA MET A 1 12.18 -17.16 -35.88
C MET A 1 10.94 -16.77 -35.06
N ALA A 2 10.08 -17.70 -34.65
CA ALA A 2 8.94 -17.39 -33.75
C ALA A 2 9.36 -17.15 -32.27
N ASP A 3 10.46 -17.78 -31.82
CA ASP A 3 10.89 -17.79 -30.42
C ASP A 3 11.43 -16.43 -29.92
N THR A 4 12.02 -15.63 -30.83
CA THR A 4 12.62 -14.32 -30.50
C THR A 4 11.57 -13.25 -30.20
N LEU A 5 10.36 -13.36 -30.79
CA LEU A 5 9.28 -12.39 -30.58
C LEU A 5 8.58 -12.59 -29.22
N GLY A 6 8.41 -13.84 -28.76
CA GLY A 6 7.83 -14.15 -27.46
C GLY A 6 8.72 -13.74 -26.29
N LEU A 7 10.04 -13.90 -26.44
CA LEU A 7 11.01 -13.49 -25.43
C LEU A 7 11.07 -11.96 -25.24
N SER A 8 10.97 -11.20 -26.34
CA SER A 8 10.95 -9.73 -26.33
C SER A 8 9.69 -9.16 -25.66
N ALA A 9 8.51 -9.70 -25.97
CA ALA A 9 7.25 -9.28 -25.34
C ALA A 9 7.24 -9.54 -23.82
N THR A 10 7.78 -10.69 -23.40
CA THR A 10 7.88 -11.07 -21.99
C THR A 10 8.80 -10.13 -21.22
N ALA A 11 9.97 -9.80 -21.80
CA ALA A 11 10.90 -8.83 -21.21
C ALA A 11 10.32 -7.41 -21.11
N ALA A 12 9.53 -6.99 -22.09
CA ALA A 12 8.83 -5.71 -22.05
C ALA A 12 7.82 -5.66 -20.89
N HIS A 13 7.02 -6.71 -20.71
CA HIS A 13 6.07 -6.81 -19.60
C HIS A 13 6.76 -6.82 -18.22
N HIS A 14 7.88 -7.51 -18.05
CA HIS A 14 8.67 -7.44 -16.81
C HIS A 14 9.15 -6.02 -16.52
N THR A 15 9.63 -5.31 -17.54
CA THR A 15 10.09 -3.93 -17.41
C THR A 15 8.93 -3.01 -17.00
N THR A 16 7.76 -3.16 -17.62
CA THR A 16 6.54 -2.42 -17.25
C THR A 16 6.12 -2.73 -15.82
N LEU A 17 6.08 -4.01 -15.42
CA LEU A 17 5.71 -4.41 -14.06
C LEU A 17 6.66 -3.84 -13.01
N ALA A 18 7.97 -3.91 -13.24
CA ALA A 18 8.97 -3.33 -12.36
C ALA A 18 8.80 -1.81 -12.24
N ALA A 19 8.51 -1.11 -13.34
CA ALA A 19 8.22 0.32 -13.32
C ALA A 19 6.96 0.64 -12.49
N SER A 20 5.86 -0.08 -12.71
CA SER A 20 4.61 0.09 -11.94
C SER A 20 4.80 -0.18 -10.45
N LEU A 21 5.58 -1.20 -10.08
CA LEU A 21 5.87 -1.50 -8.67
C LEU A 21 6.75 -0.45 -8.00
N ARG A 22 7.75 0.09 -8.72
CA ARG A 22 8.56 1.21 -8.21
C ARG A 22 7.70 2.47 -8.02
N GLN A 23 6.79 2.73 -8.95
CA GLN A 23 5.85 3.84 -8.82
C GLN A 23 4.88 3.62 -7.64
N MET A 24 4.40 2.39 -7.42
CA MET A 24 3.58 2.04 -6.26
C MET A 24 4.32 2.29 -4.95
N ILE A 25 5.60 1.93 -4.87
CA ILE A 25 6.45 2.22 -3.71
C ILE A 25 6.52 3.73 -3.46
N ALA A 26 6.78 4.54 -4.50
CA ALA A 26 6.84 6.00 -4.37
C ALA A 26 5.51 6.61 -3.90
N VAL A 27 4.38 6.13 -4.42
CA VAL A 27 3.04 6.58 -3.97
C VAL A 27 2.78 6.20 -2.51
N LEU A 28 3.18 5.00 -2.08
CA LEU A 28 3.06 4.57 -0.68
C LEU A 28 3.96 5.40 0.26
N GLU A 29 5.15 5.80 -0.18
CA GLU A 29 6.00 6.71 0.57
C GLU A 29 5.39 8.11 0.67
N ARG A 30 4.81 8.63 -0.43
CA ARG A 30 4.05 9.88 -0.42
C ARG A 30 2.86 9.81 0.54
N GLU A 31 2.06 8.75 0.49
CA GLU A 31 0.95 8.53 1.42
C GLU A 31 1.44 8.53 2.87
N ARG A 32 2.58 7.90 3.16
CA ARG A 32 3.18 7.92 4.50
C ARG A 32 3.52 9.34 4.96
N HIS A 33 4.06 10.17 4.08
CA HIS A 33 4.34 11.57 4.37
C HIS A 33 3.05 12.37 4.57
N ALA A 34 2.04 12.17 3.73
CA ALA A 34 0.73 12.80 3.86
C ALA A 34 0.03 12.41 5.19
N LEU A 35 0.10 11.14 5.60
CA LEU A 35 -0.40 10.67 6.90
C LEU A 35 0.32 11.37 8.07
N ALA A 36 1.63 11.61 7.96
CA ALA A 36 2.40 12.29 8.99
C ALA A 36 2.09 13.80 9.04
N ALA A 37 1.80 14.42 7.90
CA ALA A 37 1.43 15.82 7.77
C ALA A 37 -0.07 16.08 8.02
N LEU A 38 -0.90 15.03 8.10
CA LEU A 38 -2.36 15.11 8.08
C LEU A 38 -2.91 15.87 6.85
N ASP A 39 -2.24 15.68 5.70
CA ASP A 39 -2.59 16.31 4.45
C ASP A 39 -3.67 15.50 3.72
N ALA A 40 -4.91 16.01 3.72
CA ALA A 40 -6.05 15.29 3.15
C ALA A 40 -6.02 15.23 1.62
N ASP A 41 -5.53 16.29 0.97
CA ASP A 41 -5.51 16.39 -0.49
C ASP A 41 -4.48 15.40 -1.06
N ASP A 42 -3.29 15.37 -0.47
CA ASP A 42 -2.25 14.40 -0.84
C ASP A 42 -2.67 12.95 -0.58
N LEU A 43 -3.48 12.68 0.45
CA LEU A 43 -4.02 11.34 0.72
C LEU A 43 -5.01 10.90 -0.36
N ILE A 44 -5.88 11.80 -0.82
CA ILE A 44 -6.85 11.50 -1.88
C ILE A 44 -6.12 11.25 -3.20
N GLU A 45 -5.15 12.09 -3.54
CA GLU A 45 -4.33 11.89 -4.74
C GLU A 45 -3.55 10.57 -4.69
N ALA A 46 -2.95 10.24 -3.54
CA ALA A 46 -2.27 8.97 -3.36
C ALA A 46 -3.23 7.77 -3.48
N ALA A 47 -4.48 7.90 -3.02
CA ALA A 47 -5.49 6.86 -3.16
C ALA A 47 -5.80 6.58 -4.64
N HIS A 48 -6.06 7.62 -5.44
CA HIS A 48 -6.33 7.48 -6.88
C HIS A 48 -5.13 6.93 -7.66
N ALA A 49 -3.92 7.38 -7.33
CA ALA A 49 -2.71 6.87 -7.96
C ALA A 49 -2.49 5.37 -7.65
N LYS A 50 -2.76 4.93 -6.41
CA LYS A 50 -2.70 3.50 -6.05
C LYS A 50 -3.72 2.67 -6.82
N GLU A 51 -4.95 3.14 -6.93
CA GLU A 51 -6.01 2.45 -7.70
C GLU A 51 -5.59 2.26 -9.16
N SER A 52 -5.12 3.34 -9.79
CA SER A 52 -4.66 3.31 -11.19
C SER A 52 -3.47 2.35 -11.39
N LEU A 53 -2.56 2.28 -10.42
CA LEU A 53 -1.42 1.34 -10.47
C LEU A 53 -1.86 -0.10 -10.20
N CYS A 54 -2.82 -0.33 -9.30
CA CYS A 54 -3.40 -1.64 -9.09
C CYS A 54 -4.05 -2.18 -10.37
N ASP A 55 -4.79 -1.34 -11.09
CA ASP A 55 -5.38 -1.72 -12.39
C ASP A 55 -4.29 -2.06 -13.41
N ALA A 56 -3.26 -1.22 -13.53
CA ALA A 56 -2.13 -1.48 -14.44
C ALA A 56 -1.38 -2.79 -14.10
N ILE A 57 -1.19 -3.08 -12.81
CA ILE A 57 -0.55 -4.32 -12.36
C ILE A 57 -1.46 -5.53 -12.57
N ALA A 58 -2.78 -5.40 -12.35
CA ALA A 58 -3.74 -6.49 -12.53
C ALA A 58 -3.82 -6.99 -13.98
N MET A 59 -3.58 -6.10 -14.95
CA MET A 59 -3.45 -6.47 -16.36
C MET A 59 -2.21 -7.35 -16.63
N ILE A 60 -1.21 -7.31 -15.75
CA ILE A 60 0.03 -8.09 -15.83
C ILE A 60 -0.10 -9.28 -14.87
N GLY A 61 -0.51 -10.43 -15.40
CA GLY A 61 -0.79 -11.62 -14.60
C GLY A 61 0.41 -12.11 -13.75
N PRO A 62 0.17 -12.90 -12.69
CA PRO A 62 1.18 -13.31 -11.71
C PRO A 62 2.34 -14.13 -12.30
N GLN A 63 2.13 -14.77 -13.45
CA GLN A 63 3.17 -15.49 -14.20
C GLN A 63 4.34 -14.60 -14.66
N MET A 64 4.14 -13.27 -14.69
CA MET A 64 5.15 -12.29 -15.06
C MET A 64 6.01 -11.84 -13.86
N LEU A 65 5.78 -12.38 -12.66
CA LEU A 65 6.62 -12.09 -11.51
C LEU A 65 7.91 -12.90 -11.55
N ASP A 66 9.03 -12.20 -11.54
CA ASP A 66 10.40 -12.72 -11.43
C ASP A 66 11.01 -12.41 -10.04
N GLY A 67 12.32 -12.63 -9.86
CA GLY A 67 12.99 -12.38 -8.58
C GLY A 67 12.94 -10.91 -8.15
N GLU A 68 13.18 -9.98 -9.08
CA GLU A 68 13.23 -8.55 -8.82
C GLU A 68 11.84 -8.00 -8.49
N THR A 69 10.86 -8.26 -9.36
CA THR A 69 9.49 -7.78 -9.20
C THR A 69 8.82 -8.34 -7.95
N ARG A 70 9.13 -9.58 -7.53
CA ARG A 70 8.70 -10.10 -6.22
C ARG A 70 9.29 -9.31 -5.05
N GLY A 71 10.56 -8.92 -5.13
CA GLY A 71 11.20 -8.07 -4.12
C GLY A 71 10.56 -6.67 -4.03
N LEU A 72 10.20 -6.09 -5.17
CA LEU A 72 9.48 -4.81 -5.22
C LEU A 72 8.06 -4.93 -4.65
N ALA A 73 7.32 -5.99 -5.03
CA ALA A 73 5.98 -6.26 -4.51
C ALA A 73 5.98 -6.48 -2.99
N GLU A 74 6.99 -7.20 -2.46
CA GLU A 74 7.20 -7.37 -1.02
C GLU A 74 7.44 -6.03 -0.33
N THR A 75 8.25 -5.16 -0.94
CA THR A 75 8.55 -3.82 -0.40
C THR A 75 7.29 -2.95 -0.37
N ALA A 76 6.53 -2.91 -1.45
CA ALA A 76 5.24 -2.22 -1.52
C ALA A 76 4.27 -2.76 -0.44
N ARG A 77 4.20 -4.08 -0.25
CA ARG A 77 3.35 -4.67 0.79
C ARG A 77 3.72 -4.18 2.19
N LYS A 78 5.00 -4.20 2.54
CA LYS A 78 5.50 -3.70 3.84
C LYS A 78 5.16 -2.23 4.07
N LEU A 79 5.33 -1.39 3.05
CA LEU A 79 4.99 0.03 3.15
C LEU A 79 3.49 0.24 3.34
N ASN A 80 2.64 -0.46 2.60
CA ASN A 80 1.19 -0.40 2.77
C ASN A 80 0.74 -0.85 4.16
N ASP A 81 1.38 -1.87 4.72
CA ASP A 81 1.13 -2.30 6.10
C ASP A 81 1.47 -1.22 7.12
N VAL A 82 2.57 -0.50 6.92
CA VAL A 82 2.94 0.65 7.75
C VAL A 82 1.89 1.76 7.63
N ASN A 83 1.49 2.15 6.43
CA ASN A 83 0.48 3.18 6.20
C ASN A 83 -0.87 2.82 6.86
N ARG A 84 -1.30 1.56 6.71
CA ARG A 84 -2.50 1.04 7.38
C ARG A 84 -2.42 1.18 8.90
N ARG A 85 -1.28 0.84 9.51
CA ARG A 85 -1.07 0.96 10.96
C ARG A 85 -1.15 2.42 11.42
N VAL A 86 -0.52 3.34 10.69
CA VAL A 86 -0.56 4.78 11.01
C VAL A 86 -1.99 5.31 10.94
N ARG A 87 -2.71 5.05 9.84
CA ARG A 87 -4.12 5.46 9.70
C ARG A 87 -5.00 4.91 10.82
N ASN A 88 -4.84 3.63 11.15
CA ASN A 88 -5.62 3.00 12.22
C ASN A 88 -5.31 3.61 13.60
N LEU A 89 -4.05 3.96 13.86
CA LEU A 89 -3.65 4.64 15.09
C LEU A 89 -4.28 6.03 15.20
N LEU A 90 -4.28 6.80 14.10
CA LEU A 90 -4.94 8.11 14.06
C LEU A 90 -6.44 7.99 14.34
N ALA A 91 -7.12 7.03 13.70
CA ALA A 91 -8.54 6.78 13.91
C ALA A 91 -8.84 6.38 15.37
N ALA A 92 -8.05 5.47 15.95
CA ALA A 92 -8.19 5.05 17.33
C ALA A 92 -7.98 6.21 18.32
N ASN A 93 -7.05 7.12 18.03
CA ASN A 93 -6.80 8.29 18.86
C ASN A 93 -8.02 9.24 18.89
N VAL A 94 -8.62 9.49 17.73
CA VAL A 94 -9.83 10.32 17.62
C VAL A 94 -11.01 9.66 18.33
N ALA A 95 -11.22 8.36 18.12
CA ALA A 95 -12.29 7.60 18.79
C ALA A 95 -12.18 7.68 20.32
N ALA A 96 -10.98 7.42 20.87
CA ALA A 96 -10.74 7.48 22.31
C ALA A 96 -11.03 8.86 22.92
N ARG A 97 -10.73 9.94 22.18
CA ARG A 97 -11.03 11.31 22.64
C ARG A 97 -12.53 11.59 22.63
N ILE A 98 -13.25 11.13 21.62
CA ILE A 98 -14.71 11.27 21.54
C ILE A 98 -15.38 10.49 22.68
N GLU A 99 -14.95 9.24 22.92
CA GLU A 99 -15.46 8.41 24.01
C GLU A 99 -15.24 9.05 25.39
N ALA A 100 -14.11 9.72 25.60
CA ALA A 100 -13.82 10.43 26.84
C ALA A 100 -14.81 11.59 27.13
N LEU A 101 -15.34 12.24 26.09
CA LEU A 101 -16.38 13.27 26.24
C LEU A 101 -17.71 12.69 26.75
N GLY A 102 -17.99 11.42 26.47
CA GLY A 102 -19.20 10.72 26.88
C GLY A 102 -19.31 10.39 28.37
N GLY A 103 -18.34 10.81 29.19
CA GLY A 103 -18.37 10.60 30.64
C GLY A 103 -18.14 9.13 31.00
N GLY A 104 -16.89 8.69 30.83
CA GLY A 104 -16.33 7.38 31.19
C GLY A 104 -17.20 6.51 32.10
N ARG A 105 -17.93 5.58 31.49
CA ARG A 105 -18.35 4.33 32.14
C ARG A 105 -18.05 3.24 31.13
N HIS A 106 -17.08 2.39 31.46
CA HIS A 106 -16.46 1.34 30.62
C HIS A 106 -15.27 1.84 29.79
N ALA A 107 -14.19 2.24 30.47
CA ALA A 107 -12.85 2.09 29.91
C ALA A 107 -12.60 0.59 29.70
N ALA A 108 -13.11 0.04 28.59
CA ALA A 108 -12.81 -1.32 28.20
C ALA A 108 -11.31 -1.36 27.90
N ARG A 109 -10.59 -2.17 28.67
CA ARG A 109 -9.18 -2.48 28.48
C ARG A 109 -8.98 -2.98 27.04
N ALA A 110 -8.57 -2.10 26.15
CA ALA A 110 -8.14 -2.48 24.82
C ALA A 110 -6.77 -3.15 24.92
N SER A 111 -6.76 -4.43 25.28
CA SER A 111 -5.60 -5.29 25.05
C SER A 111 -5.51 -5.53 23.54
N TYR A 112 -4.74 -4.70 22.85
CA TYR A 112 -4.34 -4.99 21.48
C TYR A 112 -3.34 -6.15 21.51
N THR A 113 -3.80 -7.34 21.16
CA THR A 113 -2.94 -8.48 20.84
C THR A 113 -2.79 -8.53 19.32
N PRO A 114 -1.62 -8.22 18.75
CA PRO A 114 -1.42 -8.40 17.32
C PRO A 114 -1.49 -9.89 16.97
N ALA A 115 -2.32 -10.25 16.01
CA ALA A 115 -2.32 -11.58 15.42
C ALA A 115 -0.96 -11.82 14.73
N ARG A 116 -0.20 -12.79 15.25
CA ARG A 116 0.98 -13.33 14.57
C ARG A 116 0.50 -14.25 13.45
N ALA A 117 0.92 -13.97 12.23
CA ALA A 117 1.02 -14.95 11.16
C ALA A 117 2.46 -15.46 11.13
#